data_AF-A0A8S3JM01-F1
#
_entry.id   AF-A0A8S3JM01-F1
#
_cell.length_a   1.000
_cell.length_b   1.000
_cell.length_c   1.000
_cell.angle_alpha   90.00
_cell.angle_beta   90.00
_cell.angle_gamma   90.00
#
_symmetry.space_group_name_H-M   'P 1'
#
loop_
_entity.id
_entity.type
_entity.pdbx_description
1 polymer ?
#
loop_
_entity_poly.entity_id
_entity_poly.type
_entity_poly.pdbx_seq_one_letter_code
_entity_poly.pdbx_strand_id
1 'polypeptide(L)'
;NSDERTIHSYEQLTYLPMQDCKIKFNLYLFYAIRPKKPDPTQYSIHIDIFEKISLKYRGSWLLLLNYSFLPVHRIAVQLTIPRSNSDFESCADTNCINGRCVRYSNSLHDTTFCRCHRGWSGRFCTIPFTCSCSADSLCIAKTVNQRSVCVCPVEKFGSRCLLDNVACQKDQFKTCQNGGQCMLTNEYGEVKT
;
A
#
# COMPACT_ATOMS: atom_id res chain seq x y z
N ASN A 1 22.34 13.67 -2.90
CA ASN A 1 21.80 13.23 -1.59
C ASN A 1 20.28 13.23 -1.65
N SER A 2 19.68 12.21 -2.26
CA SER A 2 18.23 12.01 -2.17
C SER A 2 18.01 10.72 -1.40
N ASP A 3 17.69 10.85 -0.10
CA ASP A 3 17.19 9.75 0.74
C ASP A 3 15.75 9.40 0.34
N GLU A 4 15.53 9.19 -0.96
CA GLU A 4 14.24 8.81 -1.50
C GLU A 4 14.09 7.29 -1.38
N ARG A 5 13.00 6.87 -0.77
CA ARG A 5 12.66 5.46 -0.67
C ARG A 5 12.22 4.96 -2.04
N THR A 6 13.08 4.21 -2.70
CA THR A 6 12.81 3.66 -4.04
C THR A 6 11.85 2.48 -3.97
N ILE A 7 10.75 2.54 -4.74
CA ILE A 7 9.82 1.43 -4.90
C ILE A 7 10.16 0.67 -6.19
N HIS A 8 10.59 -0.58 -6.03
CA HIS A 8 10.94 -1.46 -7.15
C HIS A 8 9.69 -2.06 -7.81
N SER A 9 8.77 -2.57 -7.00
CA SER A 9 7.48 -3.11 -7.41
C SER A 9 6.49 -2.96 -6.26
N TYR A 10 5.21 -3.10 -6.58
CA TYR A 10 4.14 -3.11 -5.59
C TYR A 10 3.06 -4.07 -6.06
N GLU A 11 2.34 -4.63 -5.11
CA GLU A 11 1.13 -5.39 -5.33
C GLU A 11 0.03 -4.82 -4.42
N GLN A 12 -1.22 -4.96 -4.85
CA GLN A 12 -2.39 -4.54 -4.06
C GLN A 12 -3.40 -5.68 -4.02
N LEU A 13 -4.02 -5.85 -2.86
CA LEU A 13 -5.14 -6.79 -2.68
C LEU A 13 -6.19 -6.15 -1.78
N THR A 14 -7.43 -6.55 -2.00
CA THR A 14 -8.54 -6.22 -1.11
C THR A 14 -8.83 -7.43 -0.23
N TYR A 15 -8.91 -7.21 1.09
CA TYR A 15 -9.22 -8.25 2.07
C TYR A 15 -10.62 -8.02 2.66
N LEU A 16 -11.47 -9.04 2.57
CA LEU A 16 -12.79 -9.06 3.20
C LEU A 16 -12.81 -10.12 4.31
N PRO A 17 -12.96 -9.74 5.59
CA PRO A 17 -12.95 -10.69 6.70
C PRO A 17 -13.94 -11.86 6.55
N MET A 18 -15.13 -11.60 5.99
CA MET A 18 -16.17 -12.62 5.82
C MET A 18 -15.82 -13.70 4.79
N GLN A 19 -14.94 -13.39 3.82
CA GLN A 19 -14.58 -14.31 2.74
C GLN A 19 -13.15 -14.84 2.88
N ASP A 20 -12.23 -13.97 3.27
CA ASP A 20 -10.80 -14.21 3.13
C ASP A 20 -10.10 -14.63 4.43
N CYS A 21 -10.82 -14.73 5.56
CA CYS A 21 -10.21 -15.08 6.87
C CYS A 21 -9.44 -16.41 6.87
N LYS A 22 -9.77 -17.34 5.97
CA LYS A 22 -9.10 -18.65 5.84
C LYS A 22 -8.19 -18.74 4.60
N ILE A 23 -8.13 -17.69 3.79
CA ILE A 23 -7.41 -17.68 2.52
C ILE A 23 -5.98 -17.19 2.76
N LYS A 24 -5.03 -17.82 2.05
CA LYS A 24 -3.63 -17.39 1.99
C LYS A 24 -3.41 -16.62 0.70
N PHE A 25 -2.79 -15.46 0.78
CA PHE A 25 -2.44 -14.65 -0.38
C PHE A 25 -1.00 -14.92 -0.78
N ASN A 26 -0.78 -15.15 -2.07
CA ASN A 26 0.56 -15.30 -2.64
C ASN A 26 0.82 -14.08 -3.52
N LEU A 27 1.86 -13.31 -3.19
CA LEU A 27 2.24 -12.11 -3.93
C LEU A 27 3.68 -12.24 -4.40
N TYR A 28 3.96 -11.71 -5.58
CA TYR A 28 5.29 -11.73 -6.17
C TYR A 28 5.79 -10.29 -6.34
N LEU A 29 6.88 -9.97 -5.68
CA LEU A 29 7.55 -8.68 -5.81
C LEU A 29 8.87 -8.86 -6.55
N PHE A 30 9.13 -7.96 -7.49
CA PHE A 30 10.30 -8.00 -8.35
C PHE A 30 11.19 -6.78 -8.15
N TYR A 31 12.50 -7.00 -8.24
CA TYR A 31 13.45 -5.91 -8.33
C TYR A 31 13.36 -5.26 -9.71
N ALA A 32 13.10 -3.96 -9.77
CA ALA A 32 13.04 -3.24 -11.03
C ALA A 32 14.37 -3.22 -11.79
N ILE A 33 15.49 -3.21 -11.08
CA ILE A 33 16.84 -3.26 -11.63
C ILE A 33 17.56 -4.40 -10.94
N ARG A 34 18.26 -5.25 -11.71
CA ARG A 34 19.10 -6.32 -11.16
C ARG A 34 20.10 -5.69 -10.19
N PRO A 35 20.21 -6.17 -8.93
CA PRO A 35 21.25 -5.70 -8.01
C PRO A 35 22.62 -6.00 -8.63
N LYS A 36 23.34 -4.98 -9.10
CA LYS A 36 24.62 -5.14 -9.80
C LYS A 36 25.83 -5.17 -8.87
N LYS A 37 25.63 -4.99 -7.56
CA LYS A 37 26.68 -4.99 -6.55
C LYS A 37 26.23 -5.75 -5.30
N PRO A 38 27.14 -6.38 -4.54
CA PRO A 38 26.92 -6.66 -3.13
C PRO A 38 26.92 -5.33 -2.37
N ASP A 39 25.93 -4.48 -2.64
CA ASP A 39 25.72 -3.25 -1.89
C ASP A 39 25.06 -3.60 -0.54
N PRO A 40 25.32 -2.81 0.52
CA PRO A 40 24.63 -2.93 1.81
C PRO A 40 23.15 -2.49 1.73
N THR A 41 22.59 -2.28 0.54
CA THR A 41 21.18 -1.91 0.34
C THR A 41 20.28 -2.97 0.95
N GLN A 42 19.71 -2.64 2.10
CA GLN A 42 18.75 -3.46 2.82
C GLN A 42 17.38 -3.28 2.15
N TYR A 43 17.03 -4.24 1.30
CA TYR A 43 15.68 -4.31 0.77
C TYR A 43 14.69 -4.64 1.88
N SER A 44 13.49 -4.09 1.75
CA SER A 44 12.41 -4.33 2.70
C SER A 44 11.08 -4.34 1.98
N ILE A 45 10.14 -5.14 2.47
CA ILE A 45 8.75 -5.11 2.06
C ILE A 45 8.01 -4.20 3.04
N HIS A 46 7.31 -3.22 2.49
CA HIS A 46 6.47 -2.31 3.27
C HIS A 46 5.04 -2.49 2.82
N ILE A 47 4.15 -2.69 3.77
CA ILE A 47 2.75 -2.99 3.51
C ILE A 47 1.93 -1.88 4.13
N ASP A 48 1.24 -1.11 3.31
CA ASP A 48 0.29 -0.10 3.75
C ASP A 48 -1.13 -0.67 3.80
N ILE A 49 -1.87 -0.34 4.84
CA ILE A 49 -3.23 -0.84 5.07
C ILE A 49 -4.18 0.36 5.05
N PHE A 50 -5.17 0.31 4.17
CA PHE A 50 -6.20 1.32 4.04
C PHE A 50 -7.59 0.70 4.19
N GLU A 51 -8.52 1.46 4.76
CA GLU A 51 -9.94 1.15 4.66
C GLU A 51 -10.40 1.43 3.22
N LYS A 52 -11.00 0.43 2.58
CA LYS A 52 -11.31 0.48 1.15
C LYS A 52 -12.36 1.55 0.80
N ILE A 53 -13.34 1.78 1.67
CA ILE A 53 -14.45 2.71 1.42
C ILE A 53 -14.02 4.16 1.62
N SER A 54 -13.42 4.46 2.78
CA SER A 54 -13.03 5.83 3.15
C SER A 54 -11.64 6.24 2.66
N LEU A 55 -10.84 5.28 2.16
CA LEU A 55 -9.40 5.42 1.90
C LEU A 55 -8.60 5.88 3.14
N LYS A 56 -9.17 5.72 4.34
CA LYS A 56 -8.50 6.07 5.60
C LYS A 56 -7.38 5.06 5.85
N TYR A 57 -6.17 5.59 6.05
CA TYR A 57 -5.02 4.79 6.46
C TYR A 57 -5.22 4.18 7.84
N ARG A 58 -4.89 2.89 7.99
CA ARG A 58 -4.98 2.13 9.24
C ARG A 58 -3.63 1.76 9.84
N GLY A 59 -2.54 1.79 9.08
CA GLY A 59 -1.23 1.40 9.58
C GLY A 59 -0.36 0.79 8.49
N SER A 60 0.91 0.59 8.82
CA SER A 60 1.87 -0.08 7.94
C SER A 60 2.68 -1.13 8.68
N TRP A 61 3.17 -2.10 7.92
CA TRP A 61 4.12 -3.12 8.37
C TRP A 61 5.43 -2.98 7.61
N LEU A 62 6.53 -3.34 8.26
CA LEU A 62 7.86 -3.42 7.65
C LEU A 62 8.45 -4.81 7.84
N LEU A 63 8.82 -5.46 6.73
CA LEU A 63 9.51 -6.75 6.72
C LEU A 63 10.89 -6.54 6.11
N LEU A 64 11.94 -6.82 6.88
CA LEU A 64 13.32 -6.67 6.44
C LEU A 64 13.78 -7.92 5.67
N LEU A 65 14.52 -7.73 4.58
CA LEU A 65 15.17 -8.83 3.86
C LEU A 65 16.63 -8.97 4.34
N ASN A 66 16.96 -10.13 4.91
CA ASN A 66 18.29 -10.35 5.51
C ASN A 66 19.40 -10.68 4.50
N TYR A 67 19.05 -11.13 3.28
CA TYR A 67 20.04 -11.68 2.34
C TYR A 67 19.91 -11.06 0.93
N SER A 68 20.34 -9.82 0.74
CA SER A 68 20.24 -9.09 -0.54
C SER A 68 20.93 -9.78 -1.73
N PHE A 69 21.81 -10.77 -1.48
CA PHE A 69 22.49 -11.56 -2.51
C PHE A 69 21.62 -12.70 -3.08
N LEU A 70 20.54 -13.09 -2.40
CA LEU A 70 19.69 -14.16 -2.90
C LEU A 70 18.80 -13.63 -4.04
N PRO A 71 18.75 -14.33 -5.19
CA PRO A 71 17.95 -13.88 -6.32
C PRO A 71 16.44 -13.94 -6.03
N VAL A 72 16.02 -14.78 -5.07
CA VAL A 72 14.62 -14.97 -4.69
C VAL A 72 14.51 -15.14 -3.18
N HIS A 73 13.55 -14.45 -2.57
CA HIS A 73 13.16 -14.62 -1.18
C HIS A 73 11.72 -15.12 -1.09
N ARG A 74 11.49 -16.15 -0.27
CA ARG A 74 10.15 -16.59 0.10
C ARG A 74 9.87 -16.20 1.54
N ILE A 75 8.87 -15.35 1.75
CA ILE A 75 8.46 -14.86 3.06
C ILE A 75 7.01 -15.25 3.29
N ALA A 76 6.74 -15.80 4.46
CA ALA A 76 5.39 -16.10 4.92
C ALA A 76 5.17 -15.36 6.25
N VAL A 77 4.17 -14.49 6.29
CA VAL A 77 3.83 -13.69 7.47
C VAL A 77 2.34 -13.72 7.72
N GLN A 78 1.96 -13.74 9.00
CA GLN A 78 0.58 -13.52 9.42
C GLN A 78 0.43 -12.03 9.75
N LEU A 79 -0.31 -11.30 8.92
CA LEU A 79 -0.53 -9.87 9.09
C LEU A 79 -1.74 -9.63 9.99
N THR A 80 -1.60 -8.76 10.98
CA THR A 80 -2.71 -8.29 11.82
C THR A 80 -3.15 -6.90 11.35
N ILE A 81 -4.43 -6.76 10.99
CA ILE A 81 -5.01 -5.48 10.56
C ILE A 81 -5.26 -4.60 11.78
N PRO A 82 -4.59 -3.44 11.90
CA PRO A 82 -4.73 -2.61 13.09
C PRO A 82 -6.08 -1.88 13.14
N ARG A 83 -6.60 -1.56 14.34
CA ARG A 83 -7.93 -0.92 14.53
C ARG A 83 -7.95 0.51 13.94
N SER A 84 -9.14 1.01 13.58
CA SER A 84 -9.31 2.33 12.91
C SER A 84 -8.96 3.55 13.77
N ASN A 85 -8.79 3.33 15.08
CA ASN A 85 -8.55 4.34 16.12
C ASN A 85 -7.31 4.03 16.98
N SER A 86 -6.41 3.15 16.56
CA SER A 86 -5.13 3.06 17.28
C SER A 86 -4.31 4.31 17.00
N ASP A 87 -3.87 4.96 18.06
CA ASP A 87 -3.04 6.16 18.07
C ASP A 87 -1.64 5.89 17.47
N PHE A 88 -1.58 5.61 16.17
CA PHE A 88 -0.31 5.52 15.44
C PHE A 88 0.40 6.88 15.32
N GLU A 89 -0.24 7.96 15.77
CA GLU A 89 0.18 9.34 15.60
C GLU A 89 1.17 9.85 16.67
N SER A 90 1.57 9.03 17.64
CA SER A 90 2.40 9.50 18.76
C SER A 90 3.90 9.13 18.62
N CYS A 91 4.53 9.44 17.48
CA CYS A 91 5.99 9.61 17.50
C CYS A 91 6.36 11.08 17.39
N ALA A 92 7.22 11.52 18.29
CA ALA A 92 7.69 12.90 18.40
C ALA A 92 8.76 13.28 17.37
N ASP A 93 8.87 12.52 16.27
CA ASP A 93 9.86 12.82 15.24
C ASP A 93 9.43 14.04 14.44
N THR A 94 10.08 15.17 14.72
CA THR A 94 9.81 16.46 14.08
C THR A 94 10.36 16.58 12.66
N ASN A 95 11.07 15.56 12.16
CA ASN A 95 11.71 15.63 10.84
C ASN A 95 10.74 15.40 9.67
N CYS A 96 9.49 15.01 9.93
CA CYS A 96 8.48 14.84 8.89
C CYS A 96 7.88 16.21 8.49
N ILE A 97 8.49 16.90 7.51
CA ILE A 97 8.14 18.29 7.18
C ILE A 97 6.72 18.39 6.60
N ASN A 98 6.43 17.67 5.52
CA ASN A 98 5.09 17.64 4.89
C ASN A 98 4.43 16.28 5.10
N GLY A 99 4.38 15.82 6.34
CA GLY A 99 3.81 14.52 6.65
C GLY A 99 3.55 14.34 8.13
N ARG A 100 3.27 13.10 8.50
CA ARG A 100 3.11 12.68 9.89
C ARG A 100 4.08 11.57 10.19
N CYS A 101 4.67 11.60 11.38
CA CYS A 101 5.41 10.47 11.89
C CYS A 101 4.45 9.34 12.24
N VAL A 102 4.78 8.12 11.83
CA VAL A 102 3.96 6.91 12.07
C VAL A 102 4.86 5.76 12.51
N ARG A 103 4.40 4.96 13.47
CA ARG A 103 5.05 3.72 13.90
C ARG A 103 4.60 2.53 13.06
N TYR A 104 5.52 1.60 12.80
CA TYR A 104 5.19 0.31 12.19
C TYR A 104 4.43 -0.59 13.16
N SER A 105 3.37 -1.23 12.67
CA SER A 105 2.46 -2.04 13.48
C SER A 105 3.09 -3.34 13.99
N ASN A 106 4.15 -3.82 13.33
CA ASN A 106 4.83 -5.08 13.66
C ASN A 106 6.21 -4.89 14.27
N SER A 107 6.57 -3.66 14.64
CA SER A 107 7.88 -3.37 15.18
C SER A 107 7.89 -3.50 16.69
N LEU A 108 8.76 -4.36 17.20
CA LEU A 108 9.05 -4.47 18.64
C LEU A 108 9.91 -3.30 19.15
N HIS A 109 10.58 -2.57 18.25
CA HIS A 109 11.53 -1.50 18.57
C HIS A 109 11.01 -0.11 18.21
N ASP A 110 9.69 0.08 18.14
CA ASP A 110 9.06 1.36 17.82
C ASP A 110 9.60 2.02 16.54
N THR A 111 9.98 1.22 15.53
CA THR A 111 10.51 1.81 14.29
C THR A 111 9.45 2.70 13.64
N THR A 112 9.87 3.92 13.28
CA THR A 112 9.01 4.96 12.73
C THR A 112 9.35 5.26 11.27
N PHE A 113 8.42 5.93 10.58
CA PHE A 113 8.64 6.52 9.26
C PHE A 113 7.73 7.73 9.06
N CYS A 114 8.08 8.61 8.12
CA CYS A 114 7.21 9.71 7.71
C CYS A 114 6.20 9.23 6.66
N ARG A 115 4.92 9.36 6.98
CA ARG A 115 3.84 9.23 6.01
C ARG A 115 3.54 10.61 5.43
N CYS A 116 3.88 10.78 4.16
CA CYS A 116 3.76 12.08 3.50
C CYS A 116 2.33 12.47 3.17
N HIS A 117 2.08 13.77 3.17
CA HIS A 117 0.86 14.35 2.63
C HIS A 117 0.84 14.24 1.10
N ARG A 118 -0.34 14.40 0.50
CA ARG A 118 -0.51 14.32 -0.96
C ARG A 118 0.44 15.30 -1.66
N GLY A 119 1.14 14.81 -2.68
CA GLY A 119 2.10 15.59 -3.46
C GLY A 119 3.52 15.61 -2.90
N TRP A 120 3.80 14.95 -1.77
CA TRP A 120 5.13 14.89 -1.15
C TRP A 120 5.65 13.46 -1.03
N SER A 121 6.96 13.28 -1.23
CA SER A 121 7.69 12.02 -1.12
C SER A 121 9.04 12.21 -0.40
N GLY A 122 9.81 11.13 -0.29
CA GLY A 122 11.10 11.10 0.38
C GLY A 122 10.99 10.72 1.86
N ARG A 123 12.11 10.30 2.45
CA ARG A 123 12.18 9.85 3.85
C ARG A 123 11.59 10.85 4.85
N PHE A 124 11.71 12.15 4.56
CA PHE A 124 11.26 13.27 5.41
C PHE A 124 10.13 14.10 4.79
N CYS A 125 9.51 13.62 3.70
CA CYS A 125 8.44 14.33 3.00
C CYS A 125 8.83 15.73 2.48
N THR A 126 10.02 15.83 1.90
CA THR A 126 10.60 17.10 1.40
C THR A 126 10.65 17.19 -0.11
N ILE A 127 10.36 16.09 -0.81
CA ILE A 127 10.45 16.01 -2.27
C ILE A 127 9.04 16.18 -2.84
N PRO A 128 8.75 17.24 -3.60
CA PRO A 128 7.46 17.36 -4.27
C PRO A 128 7.41 16.39 -5.45
N PHE A 129 6.26 15.74 -5.66
CA PHE A 129 6.04 14.87 -6.81
C PHE A 129 4.61 14.93 -7.34
N THR A 130 4.46 14.73 -8.65
CA THR A 130 3.17 14.77 -9.35
C THR A 130 2.66 13.36 -9.61
N CYS A 131 1.36 13.11 -9.46
CA CYS A 131 0.77 11.79 -9.74
C CYS A 131 -0.17 11.82 -10.94
N SER A 132 -0.36 10.64 -11.53
CA SER A 132 -1.30 10.39 -12.62
C SER A 132 -2.51 9.54 -12.20
N CYS A 133 -2.77 9.44 -10.89
CA CYS A 133 -3.94 8.78 -10.35
C CYS A 133 -5.20 9.65 -10.54
N SER A 134 -6.38 9.03 -10.52
CA SER A 134 -7.65 9.77 -10.54
C SER A 134 -7.80 10.72 -9.34
N ALA A 135 -8.57 11.80 -9.51
CA ALA A 135 -8.65 12.88 -8.52
C ALA A 135 -9.23 12.44 -7.16
N ASP A 136 -10.11 11.44 -7.16
CA ASP A 136 -10.75 10.84 -5.99
C ASP A 136 -9.96 9.67 -5.38
N SER A 137 -8.84 9.29 -5.99
CA SER A 137 -7.96 8.24 -5.49
C SER A 137 -6.85 8.78 -4.60
N LEU A 138 -6.19 7.89 -3.84
CA LEU A 138 -5.01 8.25 -3.06
C LEU A 138 -3.75 7.90 -3.85
N CYS A 139 -2.93 8.90 -4.16
CA CYS A 139 -1.58 8.65 -4.64
C CYS A 139 -0.62 8.53 -3.47
N ILE A 140 0.06 7.39 -3.35
CA ILE A 140 0.96 7.12 -2.22
C ILE A 140 2.43 7.29 -2.58
N ALA A 141 2.81 7.02 -3.83
CA ALA A 141 4.21 7.08 -4.26
C ALA A 141 4.37 6.95 -5.79
N LYS A 142 5.62 6.92 -6.24
CA LYS A 142 6.02 6.44 -7.57
C LYS A 142 7.00 5.28 -7.46
N THR A 143 6.92 4.38 -8.44
CA THR A 143 7.96 3.37 -8.64
C THR A 143 9.19 4.00 -9.30
N VAL A 144 10.32 3.29 -9.27
CA VAL A 144 11.55 3.71 -9.96
C VAL A 144 11.34 3.93 -11.47
N ASN A 145 10.33 3.28 -12.06
CA ASN A 145 9.94 3.47 -13.45
C ASN A 145 8.95 4.63 -13.65
N GLN A 146 8.87 5.56 -12.68
CA GLN A 146 7.99 6.74 -12.69
C GLN A 146 6.49 6.43 -12.77
N ARG A 147 6.08 5.20 -12.43
CA ARG A 147 4.65 4.84 -12.40
C ARG A 147 4.06 5.20 -11.05
N SER A 148 2.95 5.93 -11.06
CA SER A 148 2.18 6.26 -9.85
C SER A 148 1.67 4.99 -9.18
N VAL A 149 1.71 4.95 -7.85
CA VAL A 149 1.06 3.93 -7.02
C VAL A 149 -0.21 4.55 -6.47
N CYS A 150 -1.35 4.03 -6.89
CA CYS A 150 -2.67 4.60 -6.63
C CYS A 150 -3.52 3.60 -5.83
N VAL A 151 -4.18 4.07 -4.77
CA VAL A 151 -5.19 3.29 -4.04
C VAL A 151 -6.56 3.76 -4.48
N CYS A 152 -7.33 2.86 -5.08
CA CYS A 152 -8.58 3.19 -5.73
C CYS A 152 -9.78 3.15 -4.77
N PRO A 153 -10.73 4.11 -4.88
CA PRO A 153 -12.01 4.00 -4.20
C PRO A 153 -12.80 2.79 -4.74
N VAL A 154 -13.83 2.37 -4.01
CA VAL A 154 -14.65 1.17 -4.30
C VAL A 154 -15.18 1.14 -5.74
N GLU A 155 -15.53 2.30 -6.28
CA GLU A 155 -16.18 2.42 -7.59
C GLU A 155 -15.19 2.44 -8.76
N LYS A 156 -13.87 2.41 -8.49
CA LYS A 156 -12.85 2.51 -9.53
C LYS A 156 -11.75 1.47 -9.38
N PHE A 157 -11.15 1.11 -10.50
CA PHE A 157 -10.08 0.14 -10.53
C PHE A 157 -9.01 0.46 -11.59
N GLY A 158 -8.01 -0.42 -11.67
CA GLY A 158 -6.85 -0.30 -12.55
C GLY A 158 -5.72 0.52 -11.93
N SER A 159 -4.54 0.43 -12.54
CA SER A 159 -3.29 1.00 -11.99
C SER A 159 -3.31 2.51 -11.68
N ARG A 160 -4.26 3.26 -12.26
CA ARG A 160 -4.45 4.71 -12.05
C ARG A 160 -5.82 5.07 -11.47
N CYS A 161 -6.66 4.08 -11.17
CA CYS A 161 -8.03 4.30 -10.69
C CYS A 161 -8.89 5.13 -11.65
N LEU A 162 -8.69 4.99 -12.96
CA LEU A 162 -9.42 5.75 -13.99
C LEU A 162 -10.56 4.95 -14.62
N LEU A 163 -10.66 3.65 -14.31
CA LEU A 163 -11.69 2.77 -14.85
C LEU A 163 -12.82 2.65 -13.84
N ASP A 164 -14.04 2.89 -14.28
CA ASP A 164 -15.23 2.80 -13.45
C ASP A 164 -15.75 1.37 -13.38
N ASN A 165 -16.19 0.98 -12.19
CA ASN A 165 -16.81 -0.31 -11.93
C ASN A 165 -18.28 -0.31 -12.37
N VAL A 166 -18.51 -0.63 -13.63
CA VAL A 166 -19.86 -0.69 -14.21
C VAL A 166 -20.75 -1.74 -13.51
N ALA A 167 -20.17 -2.78 -12.89
CA ALA A 167 -20.94 -3.81 -12.21
C ALA A 167 -21.66 -3.28 -10.97
N CYS A 168 -21.05 -2.37 -10.21
CA CYS A 168 -21.68 -1.70 -9.07
C CYS A 168 -22.48 -0.45 -9.45
N GLN A 169 -22.31 0.08 -10.67
CA GLN A 169 -23.03 1.27 -11.15
C GLN A 169 -24.41 0.98 -11.77
N LYS A 170 -24.67 -0.23 -12.27
CA LYS A 170 -26.00 -0.58 -12.78
C LYS A 170 -27.01 -0.51 -11.63
N ASP A 171 -28.07 0.28 -11.78
CA ASP A 171 -29.07 0.54 -10.74
C ASP A 171 -29.71 -0.74 -10.15
N GLN A 172 -29.63 -1.88 -10.84
CA GLN A 172 -30.06 -3.20 -10.32
C GLN A 172 -29.13 -3.83 -9.28
N PHE A 173 -27.86 -3.40 -9.17
CA PHE A 173 -26.88 -3.86 -8.17
C PHE A 173 -26.51 -2.79 -7.15
N LYS A 174 -26.94 -1.54 -7.38
CA LYS A 174 -26.65 -0.39 -6.53
C LYS A 174 -27.24 -0.53 -5.12
N THR A 175 -28.30 -1.31 -4.97
CA THR A 175 -28.91 -1.63 -3.69
C THR A 175 -28.63 -3.08 -3.34
N CYS A 176 -27.42 -3.36 -2.85
CA CYS A 176 -27.30 -4.51 -1.95
C CYS A 176 -28.34 -4.32 -0.84
N GLN A 177 -29.10 -5.38 -0.53
CA GLN A 177 -30.20 -5.28 0.42
C GLN A 177 -29.72 -4.85 1.82
N ASN A 178 -30.62 -4.27 2.61
CA ASN A 178 -30.37 -3.89 4.01
C ASN A 178 -29.19 -2.91 4.21
N GLY A 179 -28.98 -1.99 3.25
CA GLY A 179 -27.91 -1.01 3.33
C GLY A 179 -26.51 -1.59 3.05
N GLY A 180 -26.43 -2.74 2.39
CA GLY A 180 -25.17 -3.31 1.94
C GLY A 180 -24.47 -2.41 0.91
N GLN A 181 -23.16 -2.58 0.79
CA GLN A 181 -22.34 -1.89 -0.20
C GLN A 181 -21.80 -2.88 -1.24
N CYS A 182 -21.94 -2.53 -2.52
CA CYS A 182 -21.37 -3.31 -3.61
C CYS A 182 -19.85 -3.15 -3.62
N MET A 183 -19.11 -4.27 -3.63
CA MET A 183 -17.65 -4.29 -3.60
C MET A 183 -17.15 -5.33 -4.61
N LEU A 184 -16.22 -4.94 -5.49
CA LEU A 184 -15.47 -5.93 -6.26
C LEU A 184 -14.39 -6.55 -5.39
N THR A 185 -14.36 -7.88 -5.37
CA THR A 185 -13.36 -8.65 -4.62
C THR A 185 -12.13 -8.97 -5.45
N ASN A 186 -12.24 -8.89 -6.78
CA ASN A 186 -11.17 -9.20 -7.72
C ASN A 186 -10.81 -7.94 -8.54
N GLU A 187 -9.87 -7.15 -8.04
CA GLU A 187 -9.30 -6.02 -8.79
C GLU A 187 -8.20 -6.47 -9.77
N TYR A 188 -7.73 -7.71 -9.63
CA TYR A 188 -6.90 -8.44 -10.58
C TYR A 188 -7.50 -9.83 -10.80
N GLY A 189 -7.69 -10.19 -12.07
CA GLY A 189 -8.29 -11.46 -12.49
C GLY A 189 -7.36 -12.65 -12.26
N GLU A 190 -7.17 -13.04 -11.01
CA GLU A 190 -6.78 -14.42 -10.69
C GLU A 190 -8.02 -15.17 -10.23
N VAL A 191 -8.41 -16.15 -11.05
CA VAL A 191 -9.37 -17.18 -10.67
C VAL A 191 -8.79 -17.84 -9.42
N LYS A 192 -9.48 -17.68 -8.29
CA LYS A 192 -9.24 -18.48 -7.08
C LYS A 192 -9.52 -19.94 -7.45
N THR A 193 -8.51 -20.68 -7.92
CA THR A 193 -8.54 -22.15 -8.04
C THR A 193 -8.16 -22.79 -6.72
#